data_AF-A7E8P7-F1
#
_entry.id   AF-A7E8P7-F1
#
_cell.length_a   1.000
_cell.length_b   1.000
_cell.length_c   1.000
_cell.angle_alpha   90.00
_cell.angle_beta   90.00
_cell.angle_gamma   90.00
#
_symmetry.space_group_name_H-M   'P 1'
#
loop_
_entity.id
_entity.type
_entity.pdbx_description
1 polymer ?
#
loop_
_entity_poly.entity_id
_entity_poly.type
_entity_poly.pdbx_seq_one_letter_code
_entity_poly.pdbx_strand_id
1 'polypeptide(L)'
;MAELPNRIPSPPSATEIVDSIIDKFIDKLQLMWAENAANGVVFTLRSRLACEIELTLIRVFSATLAPEAVFTRISSELNRLDDEVKLDANHLLHDILLFCRGMMEQWNDEGWWEDLRSMEDSARDIEDMGERRNCGAYGTPTPEKLQRIERLEKTMFTDHQLRSRIDAHAQILEESIARMKAEEDDHGSSSGLNDQKNDDHGDDVDKGDKDLGNVG
;
A
#
# COMPACT_ATOMS: atom_id res chain seq x y z
N MET A 1 19.22 48.55 -16.96
CA MET A 1 18.17 47.97 -16.10
C MET A 1 18.01 46.54 -16.54
N ALA A 2 18.27 45.57 -15.67
CA ALA A 2 18.08 44.15 -15.98
C ALA A 2 16.64 43.78 -15.62
N GLU A 3 15.87 43.32 -16.61
CA GLU A 3 14.54 42.77 -16.39
C GLU A 3 14.66 41.48 -15.57
N LEU A 4 14.08 41.47 -14.37
CA LEU A 4 13.90 40.25 -13.59
C LEU A 4 12.91 39.34 -14.34
N PRO A 5 13.23 38.05 -14.57
CA PRO A 5 12.28 37.13 -15.18
C PRO A 5 11.14 36.87 -14.20
N ASN A 6 10.05 37.61 -14.33
CA ASN A 6 8.77 37.38 -13.65
C ASN A 6 8.05 36.17 -14.26
N ARG A 7 8.73 35.01 -14.32
CA ARG A 7 8.06 33.73 -14.53
C ARG A 7 8.04 33.01 -13.20
N ILE A 8 7.03 33.34 -12.41
CA ILE A 8 6.56 32.42 -11.37
C ILE A 8 6.24 31.12 -12.12
N PRO A 9 6.85 29.97 -11.77
CA PRO A 9 6.54 28.72 -12.43
C PRO A 9 5.05 28.44 -12.29
N SER A 10 4.40 28.08 -13.39
CA SER A 10 3.00 27.66 -13.35
C SER A 10 2.85 26.52 -12.34
N PRO A 11 1.80 26.53 -11.52
CA PRO A 11 1.52 25.39 -10.65
C PRO A 11 1.39 24.12 -11.50
N PRO A 12 1.84 22.97 -10.99
CA PRO A 12 1.76 21.72 -11.72
C PRO A 12 0.30 21.37 -12.01
N SER A 13 0.06 20.76 -13.17
CA SER A 13 -1.28 20.32 -13.55
C SER A 13 -1.74 19.16 -12.67
N ALA A 14 -3.05 18.89 -12.66
CA ALA A 14 -3.61 17.75 -11.94
C ALA A 14 -2.99 16.41 -12.39
N THR A 15 -2.70 16.28 -13.70
CA THR A 15 -2.04 15.09 -14.26
C THR A 15 -0.61 14.94 -13.77
N GLU A 16 0.18 16.03 -13.74
CA GLU A 16 1.56 16.01 -13.23
C GLU A 16 1.62 15.63 -11.74
N ILE A 17 0.64 16.08 -10.95
CA ILE A 17 0.53 15.70 -9.54
C ILE A 17 0.25 14.20 -9.40
N VAL A 18 -0.69 13.68 -10.19
CA VAL A 18 -1.06 12.26 -10.15
C VAL A 18 0.10 11.38 -10.58
N ASP A 19 0.76 11.70 -11.69
CA ASP A 19 1.93 10.99 -12.17
C ASP A 19 3.03 10.97 -11.11
N SER A 20 3.29 12.11 -10.44
CA SER A 20 4.27 12.17 -9.35
C SER A 20 3.92 11.28 -8.15
N ILE A 21 2.63 11.17 -7.79
CA ILE A 21 2.17 10.28 -6.72
C ILE A 21 2.36 8.82 -7.14
N ILE A 22 2.03 8.50 -8.38
CA ILE A 22 2.17 7.15 -8.95
C ILE A 22 3.65 6.75 -9.04
N ASP A 23 4.55 7.65 -9.42
CA ASP A 23 5.98 7.34 -9.48
C ASP A 23 6.54 7.05 -8.08
N LYS A 24 6.16 7.84 -7.06
CA LYS A 24 6.52 7.56 -5.65
C LYS A 24 6.00 6.21 -5.17
N PHE A 25 4.85 5.77 -5.68
CA PHE A 25 4.32 4.45 -5.39
C PHE A 25 5.21 3.35 -5.96
N ILE A 26 5.60 3.46 -7.24
CA ILE A 26 6.51 2.51 -7.89
C ILE A 26 7.86 2.46 -7.15
N ASP A 27 8.42 3.62 -6.79
CA ASP A 27 9.67 3.69 -6.01
C ASP A 27 9.54 2.95 -4.67
N LYS A 28 8.38 3.06 -4.00
CA LYS A 28 8.12 2.38 -2.75
C LYS A 28 7.99 0.86 -2.93
N LEU A 29 7.38 0.40 -4.01
CA LEU A 29 7.34 -1.03 -4.34
C LEU A 29 8.76 -1.57 -4.60
N GLN A 30 9.59 -0.81 -5.31
CA GLN A 30 10.98 -1.19 -5.55
C GLN A 30 11.79 -1.23 -4.26
N LEU A 31 11.56 -0.31 -3.32
CA LEU A 31 12.20 -0.36 -2.01
C LEU A 31 11.78 -1.60 -1.21
N MET A 32 10.47 -1.87 -1.13
CA MET A 32 9.95 -3.08 -0.48
C MET A 32 10.54 -4.34 -1.10
N TRP A 33 10.60 -4.40 -2.43
CA TRP A 33 11.27 -5.48 -3.15
C TRP A 33 12.73 -5.61 -2.73
N ALA A 34 13.53 -4.54 -2.77
CA ALA A 34 14.95 -4.58 -2.48
C ALA A 34 15.23 -5.06 -1.04
N GLU A 35 14.46 -4.57 -0.07
CA GLU A 35 14.56 -4.98 1.33
C GLU A 35 14.23 -6.47 1.52
N ASN A 36 13.19 -6.96 0.85
CA ASN A 36 12.72 -8.34 1.00
C ASN A 36 13.57 -9.34 0.19
N ALA A 37 14.03 -8.96 -1.00
CA ALA A 37 14.95 -9.75 -1.81
C ALA A 37 16.30 -9.95 -1.11
N ALA A 38 16.83 -8.91 -0.46
CA ALA A 38 18.06 -9.00 0.34
C ALA A 38 17.94 -9.99 1.51
N ASN A 39 16.72 -10.15 2.05
CA ASN A 39 16.42 -11.08 3.14
C ASN A 39 15.95 -12.47 2.65
N GLY A 40 15.90 -12.70 1.33
CA GLY A 40 15.45 -13.98 0.75
C GLY A 40 13.97 -14.29 0.99
N VAL A 41 13.13 -13.27 1.19
CA VAL A 41 11.70 -13.43 1.46
C VAL A 41 10.99 -13.93 0.20
N VAL A 42 10.16 -14.97 0.37
CA VAL A 42 9.27 -15.47 -0.68
C VAL A 42 7.92 -14.76 -0.59
N PHE A 43 7.43 -14.23 -1.71
CA PHE A 43 6.14 -13.56 -1.76
C PHE A 43 4.98 -14.55 -1.56
N THR A 44 4.08 -14.24 -0.63
CA THR A 44 2.86 -15.03 -0.41
C THR A 44 1.66 -14.11 -0.14
N LEU A 45 0.48 -14.50 -0.65
CA LEU A 45 -0.75 -13.68 -0.65
C LEU A 45 -1.32 -13.34 0.74
N ARG A 46 -0.78 -13.93 1.81
CA ARG A 46 -1.20 -13.67 3.21
C ARG A 46 -0.03 -13.25 4.10
N SER A 47 1.09 -12.91 3.49
CA SER A 47 2.24 -12.38 4.22
C SER A 47 1.99 -10.95 4.66
N ARG A 48 2.75 -10.53 5.69
CA ARG A 48 2.86 -9.13 6.07
C ARG A 48 3.21 -8.24 4.89
N LEU A 49 4.13 -8.68 4.02
CA LEU A 49 4.53 -7.97 2.80
C LEU A 49 3.34 -7.74 1.85
N ALA A 50 2.52 -8.76 1.59
CA ALA A 50 1.32 -8.60 0.76
C ALA A 50 0.35 -7.57 1.35
N CYS A 51 0.11 -7.59 2.66
CA CYS A 51 -0.72 -6.58 3.32
C CYS A 51 -0.11 -5.16 3.24
N GLU A 52 1.21 -5.03 3.38
CA GLU A 52 1.91 -3.74 3.29
C GLU A 52 1.87 -3.16 1.86
N ILE A 53 1.94 -4.02 0.84
CA ILE A 53 1.79 -3.65 -0.56
C ILE A 53 0.34 -3.23 -0.85
N GLU A 54 -0.63 -4.03 -0.40
CA GLU A 54 -2.06 -3.72 -0.58
C GLU A 54 -2.42 -2.38 0.07
N LEU A 55 -1.96 -2.15 1.31
CA LEU A 55 -2.15 -0.89 2.01
C LEU A 55 -1.49 0.28 1.27
N THR A 56 -0.32 0.05 0.68
CA THR A 56 0.37 1.08 -0.09
C THR A 56 -0.39 1.41 -1.38
N LEU A 57 -0.87 0.39 -2.08
CA LEU A 57 -1.66 0.53 -3.30
C LEU A 57 -2.97 1.29 -3.03
N ILE A 58 -3.72 0.92 -1.97
CA ILE A 58 -5.00 1.56 -1.68
C ILE A 58 -4.85 3.04 -1.26
N ARG A 59 -3.75 3.39 -0.59
CA ARG A 59 -3.44 4.79 -0.24
C ARG A 59 -3.13 5.64 -1.47
N VAL A 60 -2.50 5.05 -2.49
CA VAL A 60 -2.24 5.74 -3.77
C VAL A 60 -3.55 6.00 -4.50
N PHE A 61 -4.52 5.08 -4.43
CA PHE A 61 -5.87 5.33 -4.93
C PHE A 61 -6.58 6.45 -4.17
N SER A 62 -6.53 6.46 -2.84
CA SER A 62 -7.13 7.53 -2.04
C SER A 62 -6.56 8.92 -2.40
N ALA A 63 -5.25 8.96 -2.69
CA ALA A 63 -4.55 10.20 -3.03
C ALA A 63 -4.85 10.69 -4.46
N THR A 64 -4.99 9.77 -5.41
CA THR A 64 -5.12 10.11 -6.84
C THR A 64 -6.56 10.10 -7.36
N LEU A 65 -7.42 9.24 -6.81
CA LEU A 65 -8.74 8.90 -7.36
C LEU A 65 -8.67 8.54 -8.86
N ALA A 66 -7.59 7.86 -9.26
CA ALA A 66 -7.23 7.62 -10.66
C ALA A 66 -6.90 6.14 -10.93
N PRO A 67 -7.87 5.22 -10.80
CA PRO A 67 -7.61 3.79 -10.93
C PRO A 67 -6.96 3.43 -12.27
N GLU A 68 -7.38 4.06 -13.37
CA GLU A 68 -6.85 3.78 -14.72
C GLU A 68 -5.39 4.20 -14.88
N ALA A 69 -4.99 5.33 -14.28
CA ALA A 69 -3.63 5.83 -14.36
C ALA A 69 -2.65 4.91 -13.62
N VAL A 70 -3.02 4.46 -12.42
CA VAL A 70 -2.22 3.50 -11.65
C VAL A 70 -2.14 2.15 -12.37
N PHE A 71 -3.27 1.68 -12.91
CA PHE A 71 -3.33 0.41 -13.66
C PHE A 71 -2.39 0.44 -14.86
N THR A 72 -2.44 1.53 -15.63
CA THR A 72 -1.59 1.75 -16.81
C THR A 72 -0.12 1.78 -16.43
N ARG A 73 0.23 2.45 -15.33
CA ARG A 73 1.62 2.50 -14.85
C ARG A 73 2.11 1.12 -14.43
N ILE A 74 1.35 0.37 -13.61
CA ILE A 74 1.71 -0.98 -13.18
C ILE A 74 1.91 -1.89 -14.40
N SER A 75 0.98 -1.84 -15.35
CA SER A 75 1.07 -2.62 -16.59
C SER A 75 2.32 -2.28 -17.41
N SER A 76 2.69 -1.00 -17.46
CA SER A 76 3.92 -0.56 -18.13
C SER A 76 5.18 -1.06 -17.43
N GLU A 77 5.18 -1.12 -16.10
CA GLU A 77 6.30 -1.67 -15.33
C GLU A 77 6.41 -3.19 -15.48
N LEU A 78 5.29 -3.93 -15.52
CA LEU A 78 5.27 -5.36 -15.83
C LEU A 78 5.87 -5.63 -17.22
N ASN A 79 5.39 -4.94 -18.25
CA ASN A 79 5.90 -5.07 -19.61
C ASN A 79 7.41 -4.76 -19.72
N ARG A 80 7.93 -3.87 -18.86
CA ARG A 80 9.36 -3.55 -18.80
C ARG A 80 10.19 -4.71 -18.25
N LEU A 81 9.61 -5.51 -17.36
CA LEU A 81 10.24 -6.65 -16.68
C LEU A 81 10.12 -7.97 -17.45
N ASP A 82 9.17 -8.11 -18.38
CA ASP A 82 8.94 -9.31 -19.20
C ASP A 82 10.13 -9.71 -20.11
N ASP A 83 11.17 -8.89 -20.17
CA ASP A 83 12.48 -9.25 -20.70
C ASP A 83 13.13 -10.30 -19.78
N GLU A 84 13.35 -11.54 -20.27
CA GLU A 84 13.81 -12.70 -19.48
C GLU A 84 14.98 -12.39 -18.53
N VAL A 85 15.96 -11.60 -18.98
CA VAL A 85 17.14 -11.22 -18.19
C VAL A 85 16.77 -10.32 -17.00
N LYS A 86 15.75 -9.47 -17.17
CA LYS A 86 15.24 -8.61 -16.10
C LYS A 86 14.32 -9.39 -15.17
N LEU A 87 13.53 -10.33 -15.69
CA LEU A 87 12.63 -11.15 -14.87
C LEU A 87 13.42 -12.00 -13.87
N ASP A 88 14.46 -12.71 -14.31
CA ASP A 88 15.27 -13.56 -13.43
C ASP A 88 15.89 -12.77 -12.27
N ALA A 89 16.37 -11.56 -12.57
CA ALA A 89 16.97 -10.66 -11.59
C ALA A 89 15.94 -9.99 -10.66
N ASN A 90 14.66 -9.91 -11.05
CA ASN A 90 13.62 -9.12 -10.39
C ASN A 90 12.31 -9.88 -10.16
N HIS A 91 12.36 -11.22 -10.05
CA HIS A 91 11.17 -12.08 -9.91
C HIS A 91 10.23 -11.62 -8.79
N LEU A 92 10.78 -11.23 -7.64
CA LEU A 92 9.98 -10.74 -6.52
C LEU A 92 9.27 -9.40 -6.85
N LEU A 93 9.94 -8.47 -7.55
CA LEU A 93 9.29 -7.23 -7.98
C LEU A 93 8.17 -7.51 -8.99
N HIS A 94 8.39 -8.46 -9.90
CA HIS A 94 7.39 -8.90 -10.84
C HIS A 94 6.15 -9.49 -10.13
N ASP A 95 6.35 -10.37 -9.15
CA ASP A 95 5.26 -10.95 -8.35
C ASP A 95 4.47 -9.89 -7.57
N ILE A 96 5.17 -8.89 -7.01
CA ILE A 96 4.56 -7.74 -6.33
C ILE A 96 3.68 -6.94 -7.29
N LEU A 97 4.16 -6.66 -8.50
CA LEU A 97 3.41 -5.91 -9.50
C LEU A 97 2.20 -6.69 -10.03
N LEU A 98 2.34 -8.01 -10.23
CA LEU A 98 1.22 -8.90 -10.57
C LEU A 98 0.17 -8.91 -9.47
N PHE A 99 0.60 -8.98 -8.21
CA PHE A 99 -0.30 -8.88 -7.07
C PHE A 99 -1.08 -7.56 -7.07
N CYS A 100 -0.40 -6.42 -7.26
CA CYS A 100 -1.08 -5.13 -7.36
C CYS A 100 -2.10 -5.11 -8.50
N ARG A 101 -1.73 -5.61 -9.69
CA ARG A 101 -2.63 -5.68 -10.84
C ARG A 101 -3.87 -6.53 -10.54
N GLY A 102 -3.69 -7.71 -9.96
CA GLY A 102 -4.79 -8.61 -9.59
C GLY A 102 -5.74 -7.99 -8.57
N MET A 103 -5.21 -7.30 -7.56
CA MET A 103 -6.04 -6.57 -6.58
C MET A 103 -6.90 -5.49 -7.24
N MET A 104 -6.34 -4.75 -8.19
CA MET A 104 -7.09 -3.73 -8.92
C MET A 104 -8.21 -4.31 -9.77
N GLU A 105 -7.95 -5.42 -10.45
CA GLU A 105 -8.96 -6.15 -11.23
C GLU A 105 -10.08 -6.65 -10.31
N GLN A 106 -9.74 -7.23 -9.17
CA GLN A 106 -10.72 -7.67 -8.17
C GLN A 106 -11.57 -6.50 -7.66
N TRP A 107 -10.96 -5.37 -7.29
CA TRP A 107 -11.71 -4.20 -6.83
C TRP A 107 -12.61 -3.61 -7.93
N ASN A 108 -12.17 -3.69 -9.19
CA ASN A 108 -13.00 -3.31 -10.32
C ASN A 108 -14.22 -4.23 -10.46
N ASP A 109 -14.03 -5.54 -10.35
CA ASP A 109 -15.12 -6.53 -10.39
C ASP A 109 -16.09 -6.40 -9.20
N GLU A 110 -15.60 -5.94 -8.05
CA GLU A 110 -16.39 -5.60 -6.86
C GLU A 110 -17.06 -4.22 -6.94
N GLY A 111 -16.95 -3.54 -8.09
CA GLY A 111 -17.59 -2.26 -8.37
C GLY A 111 -17.08 -1.11 -7.52
N TRP A 112 -15.83 -1.16 -7.04
CA TRP A 112 -15.26 -0.07 -6.24
C TRP A 112 -15.21 1.26 -7.02
N TRP A 113 -15.20 1.18 -8.35
CA TRP A 113 -14.95 2.31 -9.24
C TRP A 113 -16.12 2.62 -10.19
N GLU A 114 -17.27 1.94 -10.09
CA GLU A 114 -18.36 1.95 -11.11
C GLU A 114 -19.02 3.32 -11.38
N ASP A 115 -18.70 4.35 -10.58
CA ASP A 115 -19.22 5.72 -10.75
C ASP A 115 -18.12 6.80 -10.69
N LEU A 116 -16.84 6.41 -10.67
CA LEU A 116 -15.74 7.38 -10.71
C LEU A 116 -15.70 8.06 -12.08
N ARG A 117 -15.66 9.39 -12.08
CA ARG A 117 -15.40 10.15 -13.32
C ARG A 117 -13.90 10.17 -13.59
N SER A 118 -13.54 10.18 -14.87
CA SER A 118 -12.16 10.41 -15.30
C SER A 118 -11.62 11.73 -14.75
N MET A 119 -10.35 11.72 -14.34
CA MET A 119 -9.65 12.92 -13.87
C MET A 119 -9.67 14.06 -14.90
N GLU A 120 -9.67 13.76 -16.20
CA GLU A 120 -9.75 14.77 -17.25
C GLU A 120 -11.09 15.51 -17.22
N ASP A 121 -12.17 14.80 -16.92
CA ASP A 121 -13.50 15.40 -16.80
C ASP A 121 -13.62 16.23 -15.52
N SER A 122 -13.01 15.78 -14.43
CA SER A 122 -12.94 16.55 -13.17
C SER A 122 -12.07 17.81 -13.30
N ALA A 123 -10.90 17.72 -13.95
CA ALA A 123 -10.01 18.87 -14.16
C ALA A 123 -10.66 19.95 -15.05
N ARG A 124 -11.34 19.52 -16.12
CA ARG A 124 -12.10 20.42 -17.01
C ARG A 124 -13.21 21.17 -16.27
N ASP A 125 -13.94 20.49 -15.38
CA ASP A 125 -14.99 21.12 -14.57
C ASP A 125 -14.41 22.13 -13.53
N ILE A 126 -13.19 21.90 -13.02
CA ILE A 126 -12.50 22.80 -12.08
C ILE A 126 -11.95 24.05 -12.78
N GLU A 127 -11.33 23.90 -13.96
CA GLU A 127 -10.79 25.03 -14.73
C GLU A 127 -11.90 26.05 -15.08
N ASP A 128 -13.06 25.55 -15.54
CA ASP A 128 -14.24 26.35 -15.87
C ASP A 128 -14.79 27.10 -14.62
N MET A 129 -14.69 26.51 -13.42
CA MET A 129 -15.00 27.20 -12.16
C MET A 129 -14.01 28.33 -11.83
N GLY A 130 -12.72 28.12 -12.12
CA GLY A 130 -11.67 29.14 -11.99
C GLY A 130 -11.94 30.37 -12.85
N GLU A 131 -12.39 30.16 -14.09
CA GLU A 131 -12.80 31.24 -15.00
C GLU A 131 -13.97 32.06 -14.47
N ARG A 132 -14.92 31.44 -13.74
CA ARG A 132 -16.06 32.13 -13.12
C ARG A 132 -15.71 32.89 -11.84
N ARG A 133 -14.71 32.45 -11.09
CA ARG A 133 -14.20 33.23 -9.95
C ARG A 133 -13.58 34.56 -10.43
N ASN A 134 -13.06 34.56 -11.66
CA ASN A 134 -12.59 35.77 -12.35
C ASN A 134 -13.72 36.56 -13.03
N CYS A 135 -14.83 35.92 -13.42
CA CYS A 135 -16.01 36.56 -14.00
C CYS A 135 -17.11 36.75 -12.95
N GLY A 136 -17.00 37.79 -12.12
CA GLY A 136 -17.93 38.09 -11.02
C GLY A 136 -19.41 37.88 -11.38
N ALA A 137 -20.06 36.91 -10.72
CA ALA A 137 -21.41 36.47 -11.08
C ALA A 137 -22.45 36.97 -10.06
N TYR A 138 -23.18 38.03 -10.40
CA TYR A 138 -24.48 38.38 -9.81
C TYR A 138 -25.60 37.91 -10.76
N GLY A 139 -26.50 37.05 -10.30
CA GLY A 139 -27.71 36.62 -11.04
C GLY A 139 -28.17 35.18 -10.76
N THR A 140 -29.45 34.89 -11.04
CA THR A 140 -30.08 33.56 -10.88
C THR A 140 -29.37 32.52 -11.76
N PRO A 141 -29.07 31.30 -11.27
CA PRO A 141 -28.40 30.27 -12.06
C PRO A 141 -29.22 29.86 -13.29
N THR A 142 -28.56 29.73 -14.44
CA THR A 142 -29.17 29.16 -15.65
C THR A 142 -29.42 27.65 -15.49
N PRO A 143 -30.36 27.03 -16.22
CA PRO A 143 -30.61 25.58 -16.15
C PRO A 143 -29.37 24.71 -16.38
N GLU A 144 -28.48 25.10 -17.30
CA GLU A 144 -27.19 24.43 -17.53
C GLU A 144 -26.28 24.45 -16.30
N LYS A 145 -26.31 25.55 -15.52
CA LYS A 145 -25.54 25.65 -14.27
C LYS A 145 -26.09 24.73 -13.19
N LEU A 146 -27.41 24.57 -13.11
CA LEU A 146 -28.04 23.64 -12.16
C LEU A 146 -27.67 22.19 -12.48
N GLN A 147 -27.76 21.78 -13.75
CA GLN A 147 -27.33 20.44 -14.18
C GLN A 147 -25.84 20.19 -13.94
N ARG A 148 -24.99 21.22 -14.02
CA ARG A 148 -23.57 21.10 -13.68
C ARG A 148 -23.32 20.98 -12.17
N ILE A 149 -24.03 21.76 -11.34
CA ILE A 149 -23.95 21.64 -9.88
C ILE A 149 -24.38 20.24 -9.44
N GLU A 150 -25.50 19.75 -9.96
CA GLU A 150 -25.99 18.39 -9.67
C GLU A 150 -24.95 17.31 -10.06
N ARG A 151 -24.28 17.47 -11.21
CA ARG A 151 -23.18 16.58 -11.61
C ARG A 151 -22.01 16.64 -10.63
N LEU A 152 -21.58 17.83 -10.22
CA LEU A 152 -20.48 17.99 -9.25
C LEU A 152 -20.83 17.40 -7.88
N GLU A 153 -22.04 17.64 -7.40
CA GLU A 153 -22.55 17.06 -6.15
C GLU A 153 -22.56 15.54 -6.21
N LYS A 154 -23.01 14.96 -7.34
CA LYS A 154 -22.94 13.51 -7.55
C LYS A 154 -21.50 12.99 -7.46
N THR A 155 -20.54 13.67 -8.11
CA THR A 155 -19.13 13.26 -8.08
C THR A 155 -18.51 13.38 -6.70
N MET A 156 -18.74 14.51 -6.00
CA MET A 156 -18.26 14.66 -4.63
C MET A 156 -18.84 13.60 -3.70
N PHE A 157 -20.10 13.22 -3.90
CA PHE A 157 -20.74 12.16 -3.14
C PHE A 157 -20.08 10.80 -3.41
N THR A 158 -19.90 10.42 -4.68
CA THR A 158 -19.21 9.18 -5.06
C THR A 158 -17.77 9.15 -4.52
N ASP A 159 -17.02 10.25 -4.68
CA ASP A 159 -15.65 10.36 -4.18
C ASP A 159 -15.59 10.19 -2.66
N HIS A 160 -16.54 10.77 -1.94
CA HIS A 160 -16.61 10.64 -0.48
C HIS A 160 -16.95 9.22 -0.03
N GLN A 161 -17.88 8.55 -0.72
CA GLN A 161 -18.19 7.15 -0.45
C GLN A 161 -16.98 6.25 -0.69
N LEU A 162 -16.26 6.48 -1.79
CA LEU A 162 -15.05 5.72 -2.09
C LEU A 162 -13.96 5.95 -1.03
N ARG A 163 -13.69 7.20 -0.67
CA ARG A 163 -12.72 7.52 0.40
C ARG A 163 -13.08 6.83 1.71
N SER A 164 -14.36 6.85 2.09
CA SER A 164 -14.83 6.17 3.30
C SER A 164 -14.61 4.65 3.25
N ARG A 165 -14.86 4.02 2.09
CA ARG A 165 -14.59 2.59 1.88
C ARG A 165 -13.10 2.28 1.94
N ILE A 166 -12.26 3.11 1.33
CA ILE A 166 -10.80 2.99 1.36
C ILE A 166 -10.28 3.12 2.78
N ASP A 167 -10.70 4.14 3.52
CA ASP A 167 -10.23 4.39 4.88
C ASP A 167 -10.56 3.22 5.81
N ALA A 168 -11.76 2.65 5.70
CA ALA A 168 -12.15 1.46 6.45
C ALA A 168 -11.28 0.24 6.10
N HIS A 169 -11.01 0.02 4.82
CA HIS A 169 -10.15 -1.09 4.37
C HIS A 169 -8.69 -0.91 4.79
N ALA A 170 -8.17 0.32 4.69
CA ALA A 170 -6.83 0.67 5.13
C ALA A 170 -6.66 0.43 6.64
N GLN A 171 -7.66 0.78 7.44
CA GLN A 171 -7.64 0.51 8.88
C GLN A 171 -7.54 -1.00 9.18
N ILE A 172 -8.34 -1.82 8.50
CA ILE A 172 -8.29 -3.29 8.66
C ILE A 172 -6.89 -3.84 8.32
N LEU A 173 -6.28 -3.35 7.24
CA LEU A 173 -4.94 -3.75 6.84
C LEU A 173 -3.88 -3.31 7.85
N GLU A 174 -3.96 -2.08 8.36
CA GLU A 174 -3.05 -1.58 9.41
C GLU A 174 -3.10 -2.43 10.68
N GLU A 175 -4.31 -2.76 11.15
CA GLU A 175 -4.51 -3.65 12.30
C GLU A 175 -3.94 -5.05 12.03
N SER A 176 -4.15 -5.59 10.82
CA SER A 176 -3.61 -6.89 10.43
C SER A 176 -2.08 -6.91 10.42
N ILE A 177 -1.45 -5.89 9.84
CA ILE A 177 0.01 -5.73 9.81
C ILE A 177 0.56 -5.59 11.23
N ALA A 178 -0.09 -4.79 12.08
CA ALA A 178 0.33 -4.60 13.46
C ALA A 178 0.30 -5.92 14.27
N ARG A 179 -0.75 -6.74 14.09
CA ARG A 179 -0.83 -8.08 14.71
C ARG A 179 0.30 -8.99 14.24
N MET A 180 0.55 -9.07 12.94
CA MET A 180 1.63 -9.91 12.39
C MET A 180 3.00 -9.49 12.93
N LYS A 181 3.27 -8.18 13.05
CA LYS A 181 4.52 -7.68 13.64
C LYS A 181 4.70 -8.11 15.10
N ALA A 182 3.64 -8.01 15.90
CA ALA A 182 3.69 -8.44 17.30
C ALA A 182 3.97 -9.95 17.44
N GLU A 183 3.38 -10.77 16.55
CA GLU A 183 3.63 -12.23 16.52
C GLU A 183 5.08 -12.56 16.09
N GLU A 184 5.63 -11.83 15.12
CA GLU A 184 7.04 -11.96 14.69
C GLU A 184 8.01 -11.63 15.85
N ASP A 185 7.71 -10.59 16.65
CA ASP A 185 8.55 -10.17 17.77
C ASP A 185 8.49 -11.14 18.97
N ASP A 186 7.33 -11.73 19.26
CA ASP A 186 7.14 -12.70 20.36
C ASP A 186 7.88 -14.03 20.09
N HIS A 187 7.92 -14.48 18.83
CA HIS A 187 8.65 -15.70 18.45
C HIS A 187 10.17 -15.54 18.42
N GLY A 188 10.68 -14.29 18.34
CA GLY A 188 12.11 -13.97 18.43
C GLY A 188 12.72 -14.11 19.83
N SER A 189 11.90 -14.26 20.88
CA SER A 189 12.34 -14.21 22.29
C SER A 189 12.51 -15.58 22.98
N SER A 190 12.43 -16.72 22.27
CA SER A 190 12.50 -18.06 22.90
C SER A 190 13.79 -18.87 22.67
N SER A 191 14.83 -18.30 22.06
CA SER A 191 16.13 -18.98 21.90
C SER A 191 17.19 -18.38 22.82
N GLY A 192 17.18 -18.77 24.09
CA GLY A 192 18.16 -18.20 25.03
C GLY A 192 18.11 -18.66 26.49
N LEU A 193 17.79 -19.92 26.80
CA LEU A 193 18.10 -20.51 28.10
C LEU A 193 18.50 -21.99 27.96
N ASN A 194 19.64 -22.23 27.32
CA ASN A 194 20.54 -23.30 27.76
C ASN A 194 21.55 -22.65 28.71
N ASP A 195 21.23 -22.61 30.01
CA ASP A 195 22.24 -22.44 31.03
C ASP A 195 22.29 -23.70 31.90
N GLN A 196 23.23 -24.52 31.47
CA GLN A 196 23.83 -25.65 32.11
C GLN A 196 24.33 -25.23 33.50
N LYS A 197 23.72 -25.78 34.57
CA LYS A 197 24.26 -25.70 35.93
C LYS A 197 24.71 -27.09 36.36
N ASN A 198 25.91 -27.45 35.91
CA ASN A 198 26.77 -28.37 36.61
C ASN A 198 27.47 -27.62 37.75
N ASP A 199 27.97 -28.42 38.70
CA ASP A 199 28.79 -28.11 39.89
C ASP A 199 27.98 -27.97 41.19
N ASP A 200 28.36 -28.55 42.33
CA ASP A 200 29.34 -29.57 42.72
C ASP A 200 29.16 -29.75 44.26
N HIS A 201 29.55 -30.91 44.80
CA HIS A 201 29.77 -31.26 46.22
C HIS A 201 28.57 -31.29 47.20
N GLY A 202 28.43 -32.26 48.10
CA GLY A 202 29.30 -33.37 48.52
C GLY A 202 28.67 -34.12 49.71
N ASP A 203 29.17 -35.34 49.93
CA ASP A 203 29.11 -36.19 51.14
C ASP A 203 27.85 -36.19 52.02
N ASP A 204 27.20 -37.36 52.10
CA ASP A 204 27.07 -38.01 53.40
C ASP A 204 27.03 -39.55 53.24
N VAL A 205 28.04 -40.17 53.84
CA VAL A 205 28.16 -41.60 54.07
C VAL A 205 27.34 -41.93 55.31
N ASP A 206 26.36 -42.83 55.21
CA ASP A 206 25.99 -43.65 56.37
C ASP A 206 25.74 -45.11 55.98
N LYS A 207 26.21 -45.97 56.88
CA LYS A 207 26.45 -47.39 56.73
C LYS A 207 25.24 -48.22 57.13
N GLY A 208 25.21 -49.42 56.55
CA GLY A 208 24.65 -50.61 57.18
C GLY A 208 23.23 -50.93 56.73
N ASP A 209 22.80 -52.16 56.68
CA ASP A 209 23.41 -53.48 56.88
C ASP A 209 22.29 -54.46 56.48
N LYS A 210 22.65 -55.68 56.09
CA LYS A 210 21.77 -56.88 55.95
C LYS A 210 20.85 -56.90 54.72
N ASP A 211 20.57 -58.03 54.07
CA ASP A 211 20.77 -59.42 54.46
C ASP A 211 20.83 -60.32 53.22
N LEU A 212 21.46 -61.47 53.42
CA LEU A 212 21.63 -62.55 52.46
C LEU A 212 20.36 -63.38 52.26
N GLY A 213 20.23 -64.00 51.08
CA GLY A 213 19.43 -65.20 50.85
C GLY A 213 18.26 -64.97 49.87
N ASN A 214 17.94 -65.87 48.95
CA ASN A 214 18.36 -67.25 48.78
C ASN A 214 17.99 -67.70 47.37
N VAL A 215 18.72 -68.72 46.93
CA VAL A 215 18.61 -69.46 45.66
C VAL A 215 17.28 -70.23 45.56
N GLY A 216 16.76 -70.35 44.33
CA GLY A 216 15.66 -71.25 43.97
C GLY A 216 15.14 -70.99 42.57
#